data_AF-A0A1F6U6D1-F1
#
_entry.id   AF-A0A1F6U6D1-F1
#
_cell.length_a   1.000
_cell.length_b   1.000
_cell.length_c   1.000
_cell.angle_alpha   90.00
_cell.angle_beta   90.00
_cell.angle_gamma   90.00
#
_symmetry.space_group_name_H-M   'P 1'
#
loop_
_entity.id
_entity.type
_entity.pdbx_description
1 polymer ?
#
loop_
_entity_poly.entity_id
_entity_poly.type
_entity_poly.pdbx_seq_one_letter_code
_entity_poly.pdbx_strand_id
1 'polypeptide(L)'
;MQALFLLLATGLLGVSLPARAADEQAQPDASAKAAVLIPGTVTRSLFTRDIKDLEPVGTVSTLTNDLTRIVYFTEIHDMAGQSVTHRWEYNGKIILEVPIKVGTSRWRAYSTKTLFPSWVGEWKVSVVDAAGGTLSVNTFTYLKKPETPAPVATNPVP
;
A
#
# COMPACT_ATOMS: atom_id res chain seq x y z
N MET A 1 -50.48 34.21 -32.14
CA MET A 1 -51.67 33.39 -32.50
C MET A 1 -51.59 33.23 -34.00
N GLN A 2 -51.35 32.07 -34.59
CA GLN A 2 -52.08 30.81 -34.57
C GLN A 2 -51.10 29.69 -34.98
N ALA A 3 -51.02 28.59 -34.23
CA ALA A 3 -51.83 27.36 -34.36
C ALA A 3 -51.54 26.63 -35.68
N LEU A 4 -50.66 25.62 -35.66
CA LEU A 4 -50.96 24.21 -35.37
C LEU A 4 -51.86 23.57 -36.44
N PHE A 5 -51.28 22.69 -37.26
CA PHE A 5 -52.05 21.71 -38.03
C PHE A 5 -51.55 20.28 -37.78
N LEU A 6 -52.59 19.49 -37.52
CA LEU A 6 -52.75 18.07 -37.18
C LEU A 6 -51.93 17.05 -37.99
N LEU A 7 -51.59 15.96 -37.27
CA LEU A 7 -51.12 14.64 -37.72
C LEU A 7 -52.13 13.85 -38.57
N LEU A 8 -51.60 12.82 -39.28
CA LEU A 8 -52.12 11.44 -39.58
C LEU A 8 -51.84 11.07 -41.06
N ALA A 9 -51.45 9.86 -41.50
CA ALA A 9 -51.10 8.57 -40.90
C ALA A 9 -50.49 7.63 -41.99
N THR A 10 -49.67 6.64 -41.57
CA THR A 10 -49.49 5.24 -42.08
C THR A 10 -49.31 5.00 -43.60
N GLY A 11 -48.18 4.49 -44.12
CA GLY A 11 -47.54 3.15 -43.98
C GLY A 11 -47.14 2.70 -45.42
N LEU A 12 -46.03 2.02 -45.76
CA LEU A 12 -45.53 0.71 -45.35
C LEU A 12 -44.14 0.43 -46.01
N LEU A 13 -43.46 -0.62 -45.54
CA LEU A 13 -42.30 -1.37 -46.08
C LEU A 13 -40.93 -1.06 -45.48
N GLY A 14 -40.51 -1.99 -44.61
CA GLY A 14 -39.28 -1.95 -43.85
C GLY A 14 -38.06 -2.54 -44.54
N VAL A 15 -36.92 -2.25 -43.91
CA VAL A 15 -35.67 -3.00 -44.03
C VAL A 15 -35.17 -3.27 -42.61
N SER A 16 -34.80 -4.53 -42.40
CA SER A 16 -34.33 -5.13 -41.15
C SER A 16 -32.90 -4.70 -40.79
N LEU A 17 -32.67 -4.30 -39.53
CA LEU A 17 -31.41 -4.46 -38.80
C LEU A 17 -31.69 -4.63 -37.28
N PRO A 18 -31.15 -5.66 -36.60
CA PRO A 18 -31.26 -5.77 -35.15
C PRO A 18 -30.24 -4.90 -34.42
N ALA A 19 -30.76 -4.15 -33.45
CA ALA A 19 -30.20 -3.71 -32.18
C ALA A 19 -28.66 -3.67 -31.99
N ARG A 20 -28.11 -2.46 -31.77
CA ARG A 20 -27.12 -2.24 -30.69
C ARG A 20 -26.84 -0.74 -30.44
N ALA A 21 -26.66 -0.43 -29.15
CA ALA A 21 -26.06 0.77 -28.56
C ALA A 21 -26.99 2.01 -28.53
N ALA A 22 -27.14 2.77 -27.46
CA ALA A 22 -26.43 2.86 -26.18
C ALA A 22 -27.43 3.54 -25.21
N ASP A 23 -27.78 2.89 -24.11
CA ASP A 23 -27.23 3.22 -22.79
C ASP A 23 -28.22 4.12 -22.02
N GLU A 24 -29.31 3.48 -21.62
CA GLU A 24 -30.24 3.99 -20.62
C GLU A 24 -29.53 3.95 -19.26
N GLN A 25 -29.00 5.12 -18.91
CA GLN A 25 -28.94 5.67 -17.56
C GLN A 25 -28.70 4.65 -16.42
N ALA A 26 -27.42 4.53 -16.08
CA ALA A 26 -26.89 4.73 -14.74
C ALA A 26 -27.73 4.18 -13.57
N GLN A 27 -27.35 2.98 -13.13
CA GLN A 27 -27.11 2.78 -11.71
C GLN A 27 -26.01 1.74 -11.52
N PRO A 28 -24.99 2.07 -10.71
CA PRO A 28 -24.59 1.10 -9.72
C PRO A 28 -24.85 1.69 -8.35
N ASP A 29 -25.61 0.94 -7.57
CA ASP A 29 -25.67 1.01 -6.12
C ASP A 29 -24.26 0.95 -5.53
N ALA A 30 -23.56 2.09 -5.51
CA ALA A 30 -22.46 2.32 -4.61
C ALA A 30 -23.02 2.96 -3.34
N SER A 31 -23.98 2.28 -2.72
CA SER A 31 -24.10 2.36 -1.26
C SER A 31 -22.82 1.72 -0.71
N ALA A 32 -21.74 2.52 -0.68
CA ALA A 32 -20.60 2.25 0.15
C ALA A 32 -21.14 2.26 1.58
N LYS A 33 -21.55 1.07 2.05
CA LYS A 33 -21.90 0.80 3.43
C LYS A 33 -20.76 1.40 4.26
N ALA A 34 -21.01 2.54 4.89
CA ALA A 34 -20.04 3.19 5.76
C ALA A 34 -19.69 2.16 6.83
N ALA A 35 -18.53 1.53 6.68
CA ALA A 35 -18.05 0.56 7.63
C ALA A 35 -17.85 1.32 8.94
N VAL A 36 -18.58 0.90 9.97
CA VAL A 36 -18.33 1.38 11.33
C VAL A 36 -16.90 0.99 11.66
N LEU A 37 -16.01 1.98 11.79
CA LEU A 37 -14.63 1.75 12.20
C LEU A 37 -14.63 1.42 13.68
N ILE A 38 -14.22 0.19 14.01
CA ILE A 38 -14.01 -0.22 15.39
C ILE A 38 -12.63 0.33 15.79
N PRO A 39 -12.50 1.07 16.90
CA PRO A 39 -11.20 1.55 17.35
C PRO A 39 -10.30 0.35 17.64
N GLY A 40 -9.20 0.25 16.91
CA GLY A 40 -8.19 -0.78 17.09
C GLY A 40 -6.81 -0.19 17.30
N THR A 41 -5.86 -1.05 17.64
CA THR A 41 -4.51 -0.63 18.04
C THR A 41 -3.43 -1.46 17.37
N VAL A 42 -2.26 -0.86 17.21
CA VAL A 42 -1.02 -1.56 16.87
C VAL A 42 -0.23 -1.70 18.16
N THR A 43 -0.12 -2.93 18.67
CA THR A 43 0.57 -3.21 19.94
C THR A 43 2.06 -3.40 19.76
N ARG A 44 2.47 -3.89 18.58
CA ARG A 44 3.87 -4.06 18.20
C ARG A 44 4.06 -3.64 16.76
N SER A 45 5.15 -2.94 16.52
CA SER A 45 5.57 -2.53 15.18
C SER A 45 7.08 -2.35 15.19
N LEU A 46 7.77 -3.05 14.27
CA LEU A 46 9.22 -2.99 14.21
C LEU A 46 9.75 -3.47 12.86
N PHE A 47 10.95 -3.03 12.53
CA PHE A 47 11.70 -3.57 11.42
C PHE A 47 12.52 -4.79 11.85
N THR A 48 12.55 -5.80 11.00
CA THR A 48 13.33 -7.01 11.19
C THR A 48 14.00 -7.42 9.88
N ARG A 49 15.02 -8.26 9.99
CA ARG A 49 15.67 -8.89 8.83
C ARG A 49 14.85 -10.05 8.30
N ASP A 50 14.15 -10.73 9.21
CA ASP A 50 13.44 -11.95 8.87
C ASP A 50 12.25 -12.23 9.79
N ILE A 51 11.39 -13.13 9.32
CA ILE A 51 10.20 -13.62 10.02
C ILE A 51 10.29 -15.13 10.12
N LYS A 52 10.12 -15.66 11.33
CA LYS A 52 10.03 -17.10 11.59
C LYS A 52 8.78 -17.36 12.42
N ASP A 53 7.94 -18.30 11.99
CA ASP A 53 6.70 -18.67 12.70
C ASP A 53 5.76 -17.46 12.98
N LEU A 54 5.69 -16.54 12.01
CA LEU A 54 4.98 -15.24 12.08
C LEU A 54 5.49 -14.32 13.21
N GLU A 55 6.74 -14.47 13.60
CA GLU A 55 7.40 -13.68 14.63
C GLU A 55 8.69 -13.04 14.08
N PRO A 56 8.97 -11.76 14.38
CA PRO A 56 10.20 -11.13 13.93
C PRO A 56 11.44 -11.72 14.58
N VAL A 57 12.46 -11.95 13.77
CA VAL A 57 13.79 -12.38 14.22
C VAL A 57 14.69 -11.15 14.41
N GLY A 58 14.64 -10.60 15.63
CA GLY A 58 15.41 -9.44 16.03
C GLY A 58 14.77 -8.11 15.63
N THR A 59 15.52 -7.02 15.79
CA THR A 59 15.08 -5.66 15.47
C THR A 59 16.16 -4.91 14.70
N VAL A 60 15.74 -4.10 13.74
CA VAL A 60 16.63 -3.31 12.88
C VAL A 60 16.30 -1.84 13.05
N SER A 61 17.26 -1.06 13.56
CA SER A 61 17.22 0.41 13.53
C SER A 61 18.16 0.99 12.47
N THR A 62 19.17 0.22 12.06
CA THR A 62 20.14 0.60 11.03
C THR A 62 20.47 -0.60 10.15
N LEU A 63 20.57 -0.35 8.84
CA LEU A 63 20.86 -1.35 7.82
C LEU A 63 21.90 -0.78 6.85
N THR A 64 22.92 -1.57 6.49
CA THR A 64 23.91 -1.19 5.47
C THR A 64 23.50 -1.70 4.09
N ASN A 65 23.93 -1.02 3.03
CA ASN A 65 23.46 -1.27 1.67
C ASN A 65 23.98 -2.54 0.97
N ASP A 66 24.78 -3.36 1.65
CA ASP A 66 25.02 -4.77 1.30
C ASP A 66 23.84 -5.68 1.64
N LEU A 67 22.88 -5.17 2.40
CA LEU A 67 21.67 -5.86 2.79
C LEU A 67 20.47 -5.07 2.29
N THR A 68 19.90 -5.51 1.17
CA THR A 68 18.84 -4.75 0.49
C THR A 68 17.44 -5.14 0.95
N ARG A 69 17.25 -6.26 1.63
CA ARG A 69 15.94 -6.72 2.09
C ARG A 69 15.67 -6.28 3.53
N ILE A 70 14.50 -5.69 3.75
CA ILE A 70 13.97 -5.38 5.08
C ILE A 70 12.50 -5.78 5.19
N VAL A 71 12.09 -6.17 6.39
CA VAL A 71 10.72 -6.54 6.70
C VAL A 71 10.18 -5.60 7.77
N TYR A 72 8.94 -5.15 7.60
CA TYR A 72 8.20 -4.41 8.62
C TYR A 72 7.08 -5.29 9.17
N PHE A 73 7.18 -5.62 10.45
CA PHE A 73 6.25 -6.48 11.18
C PHE A 73 5.28 -5.63 12.01
N THR A 74 4.04 -6.08 12.09
CA THR A 74 3.01 -5.48 12.94
C THR A 74 2.14 -6.52 13.63
N GLU A 75 1.74 -6.20 14.86
CA GLU A 75 0.73 -6.92 15.61
C GLU A 75 -0.44 -5.98 15.94
N ILE A 76 -1.61 -6.32 15.41
CA ILE A 76 -2.81 -5.49 15.37
C ILE A 76 -3.89 -6.13 16.24
N HIS A 77 -4.59 -5.31 17.03
CA HIS A 77 -5.70 -5.73 17.89
C HIS A 77 -6.98 -4.95 17.60
N ASP A 78 -8.13 -5.62 17.77
CA ASP A 78 -9.48 -5.07 17.71
C ASP A 78 -9.89 -4.45 16.36
N MET A 79 -9.30 -4.95 15.27
CA MET A 79 -9.59 -4.52 13.89
C MET A 79 -10.17 -5.62 13.00
N ALA A 80 -10.73 -6.69 13.56
CA ALA A 80 -11.29 -7.79 12.78
C ALA A 80 -12.31 -7.30 11.74
N GLY A 81 -12.13 -7.71 10.49
CA GLY A 81 -12.97 -7.29 9.36
C GLY A 81 -12.59 -5.95 8.73
N GLN A 82 -11.68 -5.19 9.32
CA GLN A 82 -11.15 -3.94 8.78
C GLN A 82 -9.87 -4.17 7.97
N SER A 83 -9.36 -3.09 7.37
CA SER A 83 -8.08 -3.07 6.66
C SER A 83 -7.15 -2.01 7.27
N VAL A 84 -5.87 -2.33 7.30
CA VAL A 84 -4.79 -1.37 7.55
C VAL A 84 -3.81 -1.37 6.39
N THR A 85 -3.02 -0.32 6.26
CA THR A 85 -2.03 -0.17 5.20
C THR A 85 -0.66 0.05 5.81
N HIS A 86 0.33 -0.78 5.43
CA HIS A 86 1.74 -0.42 5.62
C HIS A 86 2.13 0.58 4.53
N ARG A 87 2.34 1.83 4.92
CA ARG A 87 2.75 2.93 4.03
C ARG A 87 4.25 3.16 4.16
N TRP A 88 5.00 2.76 3.14
CA TRP A 88 6.45 2.95 3.05
C TRP A 88 6.77 4.31 2.43
N GLU A 89 7.62 5.07 3.12
CA GLU A 89 8.05 6.38 2.71
C GLU A 89 9.58 6.48 2.69
N TYR A 90 10.10 7.17 1.69
CA TYR A 90 11.51 7.52 1.54
C TYR A 90 11.61 8.96 1.05
N ASN A 91 12.44 9.78 1.70
CA ASN A 91 12.56 11.22 1.42
C ASN A 91 11.21 11.96 1.39
N GLY A 92 10.31 11.63 2.32
CA GLY A 92 8.99 12.23 2.43
C GLY A 92 8.00 11.86 1.31
N LYS A 93 8.36 10.92 0.43
CA LYS A 93 7.50 10.43 -0.65
C LYS A 93 7.02 9.02 -0.33
N ILE A 94 5.73 8.77 -0.55
CA ILE A 94 5.16 7.42 -0.49
C ILE A 94 5.69 6.63 -1.68
N ILE A 95 6.37 5.52 -1.38
CA ILE A 95 6.98 4.64 -2.40
C ILE A 95 6.14 3.37 -2.60
N LEU A 96 5.52 2.87 -1.53
CA LEU A 96 4.73 1.64 -1.56
C LEU A 96 3.67 1.67 -0.47
N GLU A 97 2.44 1.30 -0.82
CA GLU A 97 1.37 1.02 0.13
C GLU A 97 0.99 -0.46 0.02
N VAL A 98 0.95 -1.15 1.15
CA VAL A 98 0.60 -2.57 1.23
C VAL A 98 -0.66 -2.70 2.08
N PRO A 99 -1.85 -2.86 1.47
CA PRO A 99 -3.09 -3.07 2.21
C PRO A 99 -3.11 -4.47 2.81
N ILE A 100 -3.59 -4.58 4.05
CA ILE A 100 -3.67 -5.79 4.86
C ILE A 100 -5.09 -5.88 5.41
N LYS A 101 -5.80 -6.95 5.03
CA LYS A 101 -7.10 -7.26 5.62
C LYS A 101 -6.90 -7.99 6.95
N VAL A 102 -7.50 -7.48 8.01
CA VAL A 102 -7.41 -8.05 9.36
C VAL A 102 -8.51 -9.10 9.54
N GLY A 103 -8.11 -10.36 9.71
CA GLY A 103 -9.06 -11.49 9.76
C GLY A 103 -9.67 -11.76 11.14
N THR A 104 -8.93 -11.50 12.21
CA THR A 104 -9.31 -11.84 13.59
C THR A 104 -9.01 -10.70 14.56
N SER A 105 -9.47 -10.82 15.82
CA SER A 105 -9.28 -9.79 16.85
C SER A 105 -7.81 -9.46 17.09
N ARG A 106 -6.95 -10.48 17.16
CA ARG A 106 -5.48 -10.36 17.14
C ARG A 106 -4.96 -10.81 15.79
N TRP A 107 -4.16 -9.98 15.13
CA TRP A 107 -3.61 -10.27 13.81
C TRP A 107 -2.14 -9.88 13.72
N ARG A 108 -1.31 -10.79 13.21
CA ARG A 108 0.09 -10.51 12.90
C ARG A 108 0.25 -10.43 11.39
N ALA A 109 0.90 -9.38 10.92
CA ALA A 109 1.16 -9.18 9.51
C ALA A 109 2.56 -8.62 9.32
N TYR A 110 3.05 -8.71 8.09
CA TYR A 110 4.28 -8.07 7.71
C TYR A 110 4.25 -7.67 6.24
N SER A 111 5.03 -6.66 5.88
CA SER A 111 5.36 -6.35 4.50
C SER A 111 6.87 -6.31 4.33
N THR A 112 7.34 -6.64 3.13
CA THR A 112 8.77 -6.68 2.81
C THR A 112 9.07 -5.61 1.77
N LYS A 113 10.25 -4.98 1.88
CA LYS A 113 10.78 -4.09 0.86
C LYS A 113 12.21 -4.45 0.50
N THR A 114 12.48 -4.55 -0.80
CA THR A 114 13.85 -4.54 -1.33
C THR A 114 14.24 -3.10 -1.63
N LEU A 115 15.31 -2.61 -1.00
CA LEU A 115 15.85 -1.26 -1.06
C LEU A 115 16.91 -1.20 -2.16
N PHE A 116 16.87 -0.13 -2.97
CA PHE A 116 17.97 0.12 -3.90
C PHE A 116 19.22 0.54 -3.13
N PRO A 117 20.42 0.03 -3.45
CA PRO A 117 21.65 0.34 -2.70
C PRO A 117 22.00 1.84 -2.62
N SER A 118 21.48 2.65 -3.55
CA SER A 118 21.68 4.10 -3.60
C SER A 118 20.66 4.89 -2.78
N TRP A 119 19.58 4.27 -2.29
CA TRP A 119 18.51 4.96 -1.54
C TRP A 119 18.82 5.04 -0.05
N VAL A 120 20.04 5.50 0.25
CA VAL A 120 20.55 5.70 1.60
C VAL A 120 19.86 6.89 2.27
N GLY A 121 19.68 6.80 3.59
CA GLY A 121 19.00 7.81 4.39
C GLY A 121 17.95 7.19 5.32
N GLU A 122 17.10 8.06 5.86
CA GLU A 122 15.99 7.62 6.70
C GLU A 122 14.84 7.08 5.85
N TRP A 123 14.34 5.94 6.29
CA TRP A 123 13.11 5.33 5.79
C TRP A 123 12.07 5.33 6.89
N LYS A 124 10.81 5.50 6.50
CA LYS A 124 9.68 5.52 7.42
C LYS A 124 8.63 4.53 6.95
N VAL A 125 8.02 3.82 7.89
CA VAL A 125 6.80 3.06 7.64
C VAL A 125 5.75 3.45 8.66
N SER A 126 4.56 3.75 8.15
CA SER A 126 3.38 4.03 8.96
C SER A 126 2.36 2.91 8.80
N VAL A 127 1.65 2.57 9.86
CA VAL A 127 0.43 1.77 9.80
C VAL A 127 -0.75 2.74 9.78
N VAL A 128 -1.53 2.69 8.71
CA VAL A 128 -2.64 3.62 8.48
C VAL A 128 -3.95 2.84 8.41
N ASP A 129 -4.99 3.30 9.09
CA ASP A 129 -6.33 2.73 9.01
C ASP A 129 -7.06 3.13 7.70
N ALA A 130 -8.26 2.58 7.50
CA ALA A 130 -9.07 2.86 6.31
C ALA A 130 -9.57 4.32 6.21
N ALA A 131 -9.61 5.07 7.32
CA ALA A 131 -9.93 6.50 7.33
C ALA A 131 -8.70 7.40 7.07
N GLY A 132 -7.51 6.82 6.93
CA GLY A 132 -6.26 7.58 6.80
C GLY A 132 -5.63 7.96 8.15
N GLY A 133 -6.20 7.49 9.27
CA GLY A 133 -5.65 7.66 10.61
C GLY A 133 -4.37 6.86 10.79
N THR A 134 -3.35 7.47 11.39
CA THR A 134 -2.07 6.79 11.65
C THR A 134 -2.12 6.08 13.01
N LEU A 135 -1.94 4.77 13.00
CA LEU A 135 -1.95 3.92 14.19
C LEU A 135 -0.55 3.71 14.79
N SER A 136 0.49 3.72 13.93
CA SER A 136 1.89 3.55 14.34
C SER A 136 2.83 4.13 13.29
N VAL A 137 4.01 4.58 13.71
CA VAL A 137 5.09 5.06 12.85
C VAL A 137 6.42 4.53 13.36
N ASN A 138 7.25 4.00 12.47
CA ASN A 138 8.63 3.62 12.79
C ASN A 138 9.58 4.09 11.69
N THR A 139 10.83 4.34 12.06
CA THR A 139 11.91 4.67 11.12
C THR A 139 13.09 3.72 11.25
N PHE A 140 13.87 3.60 10.18
CA PHE A 140 15.20 2.99 10.21
C PHE A 140 16.14 3.77 9.30
N THR A 141 17.44 3.70 9.59
CA THR A 141 18.47 4.36 8.77
C THR A 141 19.14 3.35 7.84
N TYR A 142 19.15 3.65 6.54
CA TYR A 142 19.85 2.87 5.53
C TYR A 142 21.16 3.54 5.13
N LEU A 143 22.29 2.91 5.39
CA LEU A 143 23.62 3.49 5.24
C LEU A 143 24.37 2.87 4.07
N LYS A 144 25.24 3.66 3.44
CA LYS A 144 26.28 3.11 2.57
C LYS A 144 27.21 2.25 3.44
N LYS A 145 27.49 1.02 3.02
CA LYS A 145 28.52 0.19 3.64
C LYS A 145 29.85 0.95 3.59
N PRO A 146 30.59 1.07 4.71
CA PRO A 146 31.94 1.58 4.69
C PRO A 146 32.77 0.74 3.73
N GLU A 147 33.36 1.38 2.73
CA GLU A 147 34.32 0.72 1.86
C GLU A 147 35.56 0.45 2.71
N THR A 148 35.87 -0.83 2.96
CA THR A 148 37.14 -1.18 3.57
C THR A 148 38.23 -0.61 2.67
N PRO A 149 39.11 0.28 3.16
CA PRO A 149 40.21 0.77 2.33
C PRO A 149 40.96 -0.47 1.83
N ALA A 150 41.14 -0.56 0.50
CA ALA A 150 41.99 -1.59 -0.07
C ALA A 150 43.34 -1.57 0.67
N PRO A 151 43.96 -2.73 0.95
CA PRO A 151 45.27 -2.76 1.57
C PRO A 151 46.19 -1.85 0.75
N VAL A 152 46.69 -0.79 1.39
CA VAL A 152 47.61 0.16 0.76
C VAL A 152 48.74 -0.67 0.18
N ALA A 153 48.83 -0.74 -1.14
CA ALA A 153 49.94 -1.39 -1.82
C ALA A 153 51.19 -0.60 -1.43
N THR A 154 51.93 -1.10 -0.44
CA THR A 154 53.25 -0.60 -0.10
C THR A 154 54.15 -1.00 -1.26
N ASN A 155 54.37 -0.06 -2.19
CA ASN A 155 55.43 -0.20 -3.18
C ASN A 155 56.74 -0.47 -2.43
N PRO A 156 57.48 -1.55 -2.76
CA PRO A 156 58.79 -1.75 -2.18
C PRO A 156 59.68 -0.56 -2.59
N VAL A 157 60.34 0.03 -1.60
CA VAL A 157 61.37 1.07 -1.80
C VAL A 157 62.52 0.45 -2.61
N PRO A 158 63.07 1.14 -3.62
CA PRO A 158 64.11 0.61 -4.51
C PRO A 158 65.40 0.23 -3.78
#